data_AF-A0A497RVF7-F1
#
_entry.id   AF-A0A497RVF7-F1
#
_cell.length_a   1.000
_cell.length_b   1.000
_cell.length_c   1.000
_cell.angle_alpha   90.00
_cell.angle_beta   90.00
_cell.angle_gamma   90.00
#
_symmetry.space_group_name_H-M   'P 1'
#
loop_
_entity.id
_entity.type
_entity.pdbx_description
1 polymer ?
#
loop_
_entity_poly.entity_id
_entity_poly.type
_entity_poly.pdbx_seq_one_letter_code
_entity_poly.pdbx_strand_id
1 'polypeptide(L)'
;LFNIFYAGFSTPAGTISDRIGRKKILLLGYFLFSIAAIGFVFFDSIFLMILLFVIYGLAKAFIEGTQRAFASDLVPESIRGTALGTFHLIIALATLPSGFIAGFLWDSFGAETAFEYASIMSFFAILLLAFFREDRF
;
A
#
# COMPACT_ATOMS: atom_id res chain seq x y z
N LEU A 1 16.92 3.48 4.04
CA LEU A 1 15.96 4.14 4.96
C LEU A 1 14.61 3.45 4.96
N PHE A 2 13.89 3.46 3.83
CA PHE A 2 12.63 2.75 3.63
C PHE A 2 12.58 1.34 4.25
N ASN A 3 13.50 0.44 3.84
CA ASN A 3 13.52 -0.96 4.29
C ASN A 3 13.64 -1.11 5.81
N ILE A 4 14.35 -0.20 6.48
CA ILE A 4 14.54 -0.24 7.94
C ILE A 4 13.21 0.00 8.64
N PHE A 5 12.49 1.05 8.21
CA PHE A 5 11.18 1.38 8.76
C PHE A 5 10.14 0.33 8.37
N TYR A 6 10.14 -0.11 7.12
CA TYR A 6 9.26 -1.19 6.67
C TYR A 6 9.44 -2.44 7.53
N ALA A 7 10.67 -2.96 7.65
CA ALA A 7 10.93 -4.18 8.43
C ALA A 7 10.67 -3.98 9.93
N GLY A 8 11.12 -2.85 10.49
CA GLY A 8 10.97 -2.55 11.92
C GLY A 8 9.51 -2.38 12.36
N PHE A 9 8.66 -1.84 11.47
CA PHE A 9 7.24 -1.62 11.78
C PHE A 9 6.31 -2.71 11.26
N SER A 10 6.76 -3.65 10.43
CA SER A 10 5.88 -4.71 9.89
C SER A 10 5.25 -5.58 10.98
N THR A 11 6.01 -5.98 12.00
CA THR A 11 5.47 -6.78 13.11
C THR A 11 4.49 -5.96 13.98
N PRO A 12 4.86 -4.76 14.47
CA PRO A 12 3.90 -3.89 15.17
C PRO A 12 2.64 -3.58 14.36
N ALA A 13 2.77 -3.33 13.06
CA ALA A 13 1.65 -3.04 12.17
C ALA A 13 0.64 -4.19 12.14
N GLY A 14 1.12 -5.43 12.03
CA GLY A 14 0.28 -6.62 12.10
C GLY A 14 -0.47 -6.70 13.42
N THR A 15 0.23 -6.56 14.55
CA THR A 15 -0.39 -6.60 15.89
C THR A 15 -1.42 -5.49 16.10
N ILE A 16 -1.13 -4.26 15.66
CA ILE A 16 -2.08 -3.15 15.76
C ILE A 16 -3.30 -3.43 14.89
N SER A 17 -3.08 -3.95 13.68
CA SER A 17 -4.16 -4.32 12.77
C SER A 17 -5.08 -5.40 13.34
N ASP A 18 -4.55 -6.38 14.06
CA ASP A 18 -5.36 -7.41 14.74
C ASP A 18 -6.31 -6.78 15.76
N ARG A 19 -5.84 -5.72 16.46
CA ARG A 19 -6.56 -5.08 17.56
C ARG A 19 -7.59 -4.04 17.12
N ILE A 20 -7.22 -3.15 16.21
CA ILE A 20 -8.07 -2.00 15.84
C ILE A 20 -8.92 -2.25 14.58
N GLY A 21 -8.61 -3.34 13.86
CA GLY A 21 -9.27 -3.74 12.63
C GLY A 21 -8.40 -3.55 11.40
N ARG A 22 -8.35 -4.59 10.56
CA ARG A 22 -7.60 -4.68 9.29
C ARG A 22 -7.88 -3.52 8.35
N LYS A 23 -9.15 -3.26 8.06
CA LYS A 23 -9.59 -2.19 7.15
C LYS A 23 -9.11 -0.82 7.60
N LYS A 24 -9.15 -0.50 8.90
CA LYS A 24 -8.70 0.81 9.41
C LYS A 24 -7.19 1.01 9.21
N ILE A 25 -6.39 -0.02 9.46
CA ILE A 25 -4.94 0.04 9.24
C ILE A 25 -4.60 0.12 7.75
N LEU A 26 -5.34 -0.57 6.89
CA LEU A 26 -5.17 -0.43 5.44
C LEU A 26 -5.48 0.99 4.95
N LEU A 27 -6.60 1.57 5.38
CA LEU A 27 -6.97 2.95 5.03
C LEU A 27 -5.88 3.94 5.48
N LEU A 28 -5.35 3.77 6.69
CA LEU A 28 -4.23 4.59 7.18
C LEU A 28 -2.95 4.37 6.35
N GLY A 29 -2.62 3.13 6.00
CA GLY A 29 -1.47 2.79 5.18
C GLY A 29 -1.54 3.44 3.79
N TYR A 30 -2.66 3.30 3.09
CA TYR A 30 -2.86 3.96 1.79
C TYR A 30 -2.87 5.49 1.92
N PHE A 31 -3.44 6.04 2.98
CA PHE A 31 -3.39 7.48 3.24
C PHE A 31 -1.95 7.98 3.38
N LEU A 32 -1.13 7.31 4.20
CA LEU A 32 0.29 7.64 4.37
C LEU A 32 1.08 7.47 3.07
N PHE A 33 0.78 6.44 2.26
CA PHE A 33 1.38 6.27 0.95
C PHE A 33 1.05 7.45 0.02
N SER A 34 -0.21 7.90 0.03
CA SER A 34 -0.64 9.05 -0.79
C SER A 34 0.06 10.34 -0.37
N ILE A 35 0.23 10.57 0.93
CA ILE A 35 1.02 11.69 1.47
C ILE A 35 2.48 11.60 0.99
N ALA A 36 3.09 10.42 1.08
CA ALA A 36 4.48 10.24 0.64
C ALA A 36 4.62 10.50 -0.87
N ALA A 37 3.72 9.94 -1.69
CA ALA A 37 3.69 10.11 -3.13
C ALA A 37 3.53 11.58 -3.53
N ILE A 38 2.56 12.29 -2.94
CA ILE A 38 2.38 13.74 -3.16
C ILE A 38 3.62 14.52 -2.71
N GLY A 39 4.22 14.15 -1.57
CA GLY A 39 5.42 14.81 -1.09
C GLY A 39 6.59 14.68 -2.08
N PHE A 40 6.74 13.55 -2.76
CA PHE A 40 7.78 13.36 -3.77
C PHE A 40 7.58 14.24 -5.02
N VAL A 41 6.37 14.77 -5.25
CA VAL A 41 6.09 15.71 -6.35
C VAL A 41 6.57 17.13 -6.02
N PHE A 42 6.49 17.55 -4.76
CA PHE A 42 6.67 18.95 -4.38
C PHE A 42 8.01 19.26 -3.70
N PHE A 43 8.75 18.25 -3.26
CA PHE A 43 9.90 18.46 -2.39
C PHE A 43 11.20 17.85 -2.93
N ASP A 44 12.16 18.74 -3.24
CA ASP A 44 13.51 18.36 -3.68
C ASP A 44 14.57 18.39 -2.55
N SER A 45 14.16 18.78 -1.34
CA SER A 45 15.08 18.85 -0.19
C SER A 45 15.44 17.46 0.31
N ILE A 46 16.73 17.17 0.44
CA ILE A 46 17.23 15.88 0.97
C ILE A 46 16.61 15.52 2.34
N PHE A 47 16.41 16.50 3.22
CA PHE A 47 15.81 16.29 4.53
C PHE A 47 14.34 15.89 4.43
N LEU A 48 13.60 16.50 3.50
CA LEU A 48 12.21 16.13 3.23
C LEU A 48 12.12 14.78 2.54
N MET A 49 13.00 14.47 1.60
CA MET A 49 13.05 13.14 0.98
C MET A 49 13.29 12.03 2.02
N ILE A 50 14.21 12.24 2.96
CA ILE A 50 14.44 11.31 4.08
C ILE A 50 13.14 11.07 4.84
N LEU A 51 12.43 12.14 5.23
CA LEU A 51 11.14 12.03 5.92
C LEU A 51 10.10 11.29 5.08
N LEU A 52 9.99 11.58 3.78
CA LEU A 52 9.06 10.91 2.87
C LEU A 52 9.36 9.42 2.72
N PHE A 53 10.63 9.02 2.68
CA PHE A 53 11.03 7.61 2.68
C PHE A 53 10.71 6.90 4.00
N VAL A 54 10.76 7.61 5.14
CA VAL A 54 10.27 7.08 6.43
C VAL A 54 8.77 6.85 6.37
N ILE A 55 8.00 7.85 5.95
CA ILE A 55 6.53 7.75 5.81
C ILE A 55 6.16 6.62 4.86
N TYR A 56 6.85 6.51 3.72
CA TYR A 56 6.67 5.43 2.76
C TYR A 56 6.96 4.05 3.37
N GLY A 57 8.01 3.94 4.19
CA GLY A 57 8.33 2.72 4.94
C GLY A 57 7.22 2.30 5.89
N LEU A 58 6.69 3.23 6.68
CA LEU A 58 5.55 2.98 7.56
C LEU A 58 4.29 2.61 6.77
N ALA A 59 3.99 3.32 5.68
CA ALA A 59 2.86 3.03 4.82
C ALA A 59 2.91 1.58 4.29
N LYS A 60 4.06 1.15 3.79
CA LYS A 60 4.26 -0.22 3.30
C LYS A 60 4.16 -1.26 4.41
N ALA A 61 4.63 -0.96 5.63
CA ALA A 61 4.47 -1.84 6.77
C ALA A 61 2.99 -2.05 7.12
N PHE A 62 2.19 -0.99 7.05
CA PHE A 62 0.74 -1.05 7.30
C PHE A 62 -0.01 -1.77 6.19
N ILE A 63 0.41 -1.63 4.93
CA ILE A 63 -0.29 -2.23 3.79
C ILE A 63 0.04 -3.72 3.66
N GLU A 64 1.31 -4.10 3.53
CA GLU A 64 1.66 -5.42 2.97
C GLU A 64 1.24 -6.61 3.84
N GLY A 65 1.51 -6.56 5.14
CA GLY A 65 1.10 -7.62 6.06
C GLY A 65 -0.42 -7.65 6.22
N THR A 66 -1.00 -6.47 6.44
CA THR A 66 -2.42 -6.31 6.73
C THR A 66 -3.31 -6.73 5.56
N GLN A 67 -2.94 -6.42 4.31
CA GLN A 67 -3.79 -6.74 3.15
C GLN A 67 -3.88 -8.25 2.91
N ARG A 68 -2.78 -8.98 3.13
CA ARG A 68 -2.75 -10.44 3.04
C ARG A 68 -3.61 -11.06 4.11
N ALA A 69 -3.46 -10.59 5.34
CA ALA A 69 -4.27 -11.06 6.46
C ALA A 69 -5.76 -10.74 6.25
N PHE A 70 -6.07 -9.54 5.76
CA PHE A 70 -7.44 -9.13 5.45
C PHE A 70 -8.07 -10.04 4.38
N ALA A 71 -7.34 -10.35 3.31
CA ALA A 71 -7.82 -11.28 2.29
C ALA A 71 -8.10 -12.69 2.84
N SER A 72 -7.28 -13.18 3.77
CA SER A 72 -7.52 -14.49 4.40
C SER A 72 -8.63 -14.48 5.47
N ASP A 73 -8.92 -13.31 6.05
CA ASP A 73 -9.98 -13.13 7.05
C ASP A 73 -11.37 -13.06 6.39
N LEU A 74 -11.45 -12.75 5.09
CA LEU A 74 -12.69 -12.65 4.31
C LEU A 74 -13.19 -14.00 3.78
N VAL A 75 -12.50 -15.11 4.08
CA VAL A 75 -12.86 -16.44 3.59
C VAL A 75 -12.82 -17.48 4.70
N PRO A 76 -13.58 -18.58 4.58
CA PRO A 76 -13.46 -19.72 5.48
C PRO A 76 -12.05 -20.31 5.49
N GLU A 77 -11.66 -20.88 6.63
CA GLU A 77 -10.33 -21.45 6.83
C GLU A 77 -9.97 -22.53 5.79
N SER A 78 -10.95 -23.33 5.36
CA SER A 78 -10.79 -24.41 4.38
C SER A 78 -10.29 -23.95 3.01
N ILE A 79 -10.48 -22.67 2.65
CA ILE A 79 -10.09 -22.12 1.34
C ILE A 79 -9.08 -20.98 1.43
N ARG A 80 -8.50 -20.71 2.61
CA ARG A 80 -7.50 -19.62 2.80
C ARG A 80 -6.31 -19.75 1.87
N GLY A 81 -5.82 -20.97 1.64
CA GLY A 81 -4.71 -21.22 0.72
C GLY A 81 -5.03 -20.76 -0.70
N THR A 82 -6.22 -21.10 -1.20
CA THR A 82 -6.71 -20.66 -2.52
C THR A 82 -6.89 -19.15 -2.57
N ALA A 83 -7.51 -18.56 -1.54
CA ALA A 83 -7.71 -17.10 -1.49
C ALA A 83 -6.39 -16.33 -1.51
N LEU A 84 -5.39 -16.77 -0.74
CA LEU A 84 -4.06 -16.17 -0.76
C LEU A 84 -3.35 -16.41 -2.09
N GLY A 85 -3.50 -17.58 -2.71
CA GLY A 85 -2.98 -17.85 -4.06
C GLY A 85 -3.56 -16.90 -5.11
N THR A 86 -4.88 -16.75 -5.14
CA THR A 86 -5.59 -15.81 -6.03
C THR A 86 -5.20 -14.37 -5.74
N PHE A 87 -5.07 -13.99 -4.46
CA PHE A 87 -4.60 -12.66 -4.08
C PHE A 87 -3.22 -12.34 -4.67
N HIS A 88 -2.24 -13.23 -4.51
CA HIS A 88 -0.90 -13.01 -5.04
C HIS A 88 -0.86 -13.05 -6.58
N LEU A 89 -1.71 -13.86 -7.22
CA LEU A 89 -1.89 -13.84 -8.68
C LEU A 89 -2.35 -12.46 -9.15
N ILE A 90 -3.38 -11.89 -8.52
CA ILE A 90 -3.89 -10.56 -8.87
C ILE A 90 -2.82 -9.49 -8.65
N ILE A 91 -2.10 -9.54 -7.53
CA ILE A 91 -0.98 -8.62 -7.26
C ILE A 91 0.09 -8.73 -8.35
N ALA A 92 0.47 -9.94 -8.76
CA ALA A 92 1.45 -10.15 -9.82
C ALA A 92 0.96 -9.58 -11.16
N LEU A 93 -0.29 -9.87 -11.54
CA LEU A 93 -0.91 -9.35 -12.77
C LEU A 93 -1.03 -7.82 -12.78
N ALA A 94 -1.29 -7.19 -11.62
CA ALA A 94 -1.33 -5.74 -11.51
C ALA A 94 0.08 -5.11 -11.52
N THR A 95 1.06 -5.79 -10.92
CA THR A 95 2.44 -5.29 -10.79
C THR A 95 3.14 -5.24 -12.14
N LEU A 96 2.93 -6.24 -13.00
CA LEU A 96 3.56 -6.33 -14.33
C LEU A 96 3.36 -5.05 -15.18
N PRO A 97 2.14 -4.59 -15.49
CA PRO A 97 1.93 -3.35 -16.24
C PRO A 97 2.27 -2.11 -15.41
N SER A 98 2.18 -2.16 -14.07
CA SER A 98 2.45 -0.97 -13.24
C SER A 98 3.87 -0.44 -13.40
N GLY A 99 4.87 -1.32 -13.52
CA GLY A 99 6.27 -0.92 -13.72
C GLY A 99 6.47 -0.24 -15.06
N PHE A 100 5.84 -0.78 -16.12
CA PHE A 100 5.87 -0.17 -17.45
C PHE A 100 5.17 1.20 -17.46
N ILE A 101 3.98 1.31 -16.87
CA ILE A 101 3.22 2.57 -16.79
C ILE A 101 4.03 3.62 -16.01
N ALA A 102 4.56 3.26 -14.84
CA ALA A 102 5.34 4.19 -14.02
C ALA A 102 6.61 4.65 -14.74
N GLY A 103 7.34 3.73 -15.40
CA GLY A 103 8.53 4.07 -16.19
C GLY A 103 8.20 4.96 -17.39
N PHE A 104 7.15 4.63 -18.14
CA PHE A 104 6.70 5.44 -19.28
C PHE A 104 6.31 6.86 -18.86
N LEU A 105 5.58 7.00 -17.75
CA LEU A 105 5.20 8.31 -17.21
C LEU A 105 6.44 9.10 -16.78
N TRP A 106 7.39 8.44 -16.10
CA TRP A 106 8.64 9.04 -15.68
C TRP A 106 9.45 9.55 -16.87
N ASP A 107 9.68 8.71 -17.87
CA ASP A 107 10.55 9.01 -19.01
C ASP A 107 9.94 10.06 -19.95
N SER A 108 8.61 10.07 -20.08
CA SER A 108 7.91 10.97 -21.01
C SER A 108 7.50 12.30 -20.39
N PHE A 109 7.17 12.31 -19.10
CA PHE A 109 6.54 13.45 -18.42
C PHE A 109 7.19 13.83 -17.09
N GLY A 110 8.30 13.18 -16.71
CA GLY A 110 9.01 13.45 -15.46
C GLY A 110 8.54 12.58 -14.29
N ALA A 111 9.38 12.55 -13.25
CA ALA A 111 9.17 11.76 -12.04
C ALA A 111 7.88 12.12 -11.31
N GLU A 112 7.54 13.41 -11.33
CA GLU A 112 6.37 14.02 -10.71
C GLU A 112 5.09 13.31 -11.19
N THR A 113 4.94 13.14 -12.51
CA THR A 113 3.77 12.50 -13.11
C THR A 113 3.62 11.04 -12.66
N ALA A 114 4.73 10.32 -12.48
CA ALA A 114 4.70 8.94 -11.98
C ALA A 114 4.24 8.88 -10.52
N PHE A 115 4.67 9.84 -9.68
CA PHE A 115 4.23 9.93 -8.28
C PHE A 115 2.79 10.43 -8.13
N GLU A 116 2.33 11.35 -8.98
CA GLU A 116 0.93 11.76 -9.06
C GLU A 116 0.03 10.58 -9.40
N TYR A 117 0.40 9.79 -10.41
CA TYR A 117 -0.31 8.56 -10.76
C TYR A 117 -0.39 7.57 -9.58
N ALA A 118 0.72 7.36 -8.87
CA ALA A 118 0.74 6.51 -7.68
C ALA A 118 -0.19 7.01 -6.58
N SER A 119 -0.22 8.33 -6.35
CA SER A 119 -1.12 8.97 -5.39
C SER A 119 -2.58 8.78 -5.78
N ILE A 120 -2.95 9.04 -7.05
CA ILE A 120 -4.32 8.86 -7.56
C ILE A 120 -4.78 7.41 -7.38
N MET A 121 -3.94 6.44 -7.72
CA MET A 121 -4.27 5.01 -7.55
C MET A 121 -4.44 4.63 -6.08
N SER A 122 -3.63 5.20 -5.19
CA SER A 122 -3.75 4.99 -3.75
C SER A 122 -5.03 5.61 -3.19
N PHE A 123 -5.41 6.82 -3.61
CA PHE A 123 -6.69 7.42 -3.25
C PHE A 123 -7.87 6.61 -3.78
N PHE A 124 -7.78 6.08 -5.00
CA PHE A 124 -8.80 5.20 -5.55
C PHE A 124 -8.96 3.93 -4.70
N ALA A 125 -7.84 3.33 -4.26
CA ALA A 125 -7.87 2.19 -3.34
C ALA A 125 -8.53 2.55 -1.98
N ILE A 126 -8.25 3.74 -1.43
CA ILE A 126 -8.91 4.24 -0.21
C ILE A 126 -10.43 4.30 -0.41
N LEU A 127 -10.89 4.87 -1.53
CA LEU A 127 -12.32 4.99 -1.82
C LEU A 127 -12.97 3.61 -1.93
N LEU A 128 -12.40 2.70 -2.74
CA LEU A 128 -12.91 1.34 -2.88
C LEU A 128 -13.00 0.62 -1.53
N LEU A 129 -11.91 0.68 -0.74
CA LEU A 129 -11.86 0.03 0.56
C LEU A 129 -12.84 0.67 1.56
N ALA A 130 -13.03 1.99 1.53
CA ALA A 130 -13.95 2.69 2.41
C ALA A 130 -15.40 2.21 2.18
N PHE A 131 -15.81 2.05 0.93
CA PHE A 131 -17.16 1.56 0.57
C PHE A 131 -17.31 0.03 0.67
N PHE A 132 -16.22 -0.73 0.67
CA PHE A 132 -16.25 -2.18 0.84
C PHE A 132 -16.85 -2.56 2.19
N ARG A 133 -17.91 -3.37 2.19
CA ARG A 133 -18.53 -3.90 3.41
C ARG A 133 -17.92 -5.25 3.74
N GLU A 134 -17.50 -5.41 4.99
CA GLU A 134 -16.97 -6.67 5.50
C GLU A 134 -18.14 -7.61 5.83
N ASP A 135 -18.55 -8.44 4.87
CA ASP A 135 -19.43 -9.57 5.18
C ASP A 135 -18.53 -10.70 5.72
N ARG A 136 -18.46 -10.83 7.05
CA ARG A 136 -17.66 -11.87 7.69
C ARG A 136 -18.43 -13.19 7.67
N PHE A 137 -17.77 -14.25 7.18
CA PHE A 137 -18.26 -15.63 7.23
C PHE A 137 -18.02 -16.27 8.60
#